data_AF-A0A2V8UDR4-F1
#
_entry.id   AF-A0A2V8UDR4-F1
#
_cell.length_a   1.000
_cell.length_b   1.000
_cell.length_c   1.000
_cell.angle_alpha   90.00
_cell.angle_beta   90.00
_cell.angle_gamma   90.00
#
_symmetry.space_group_name_H-M   'P 1'
#
loop_
_entity.id
_entity.type
_entity.pdbx_description
1 polymer ?
#
loop_
_entity_poly.entity_id
_entity_poly.type
_entity_poly.pdbx_seq_one_letter_code
_entity_poly.pdbx_strand_id
1 'polypeptide(L)'
;MQDVRELRTKMFPNSTSIAALAAKLVRAIETSEFFELLRTHTVLGFLGLPSYGGNRNQAGWKYIGFEDRMAFEPPFGYYDAEDRKAEKK
;
A
#
# COMPACT_ATOMS: atom_id res chain seq x y z
N MET A 1 -4.69 19.12 -20.15
CA MET A 1 -6.08 18.89 -19.67
C MET A 1 -7.08 18.65 -20.81
N GLN A 2 -6.98 19.34 -21.97
CA GLN A 2 -7.81 19.04 -23.16
C GLN A 2 -7.59 17.61 -23.70
N ASP A 3 -6.34 17.18 -23.77
CA ASP A 3 -5.91 15.88 -24.32
C ASP A 3 -6.58 14.66 -23.63
N VAL A 4 -6.66 14.69 -22.30
CA VAL A 4 -7.31 13.62 -21.51
C VAL A 4 -8.83 13.55 -21.76
N ARG A 5 -9.47 14.69 -22.05
CA ARG A 5 -10.91 14.74 -22.37
C ARG A 5 -11.20 14.18 -23.76
N GLU A 6 -10.30 14.42 -24.73
CA GLU A 6 -10.40 13.85 -26.08
C GLU A 6 -10.21 12.34 -26.06
N LEU A 7 -9.16 11.85 -25.38
CA LEU A 7 -8.93 10.42 -25.16
C LEU A 7 -10.12 9.72 -24.49
N ARG A 8 -10.73 10.35 -23.47
CA ARG A 8 -11.94 9.85 -22.82
C ARG A 8 -13.08 9.66 -23.83
N THR A 9 -13.33 10.65 -24.67
CA THR A 9 -14.46 10.63 -25.62
C THR A 9 -14.22 9.60 -26.74
N LYS A 10 -12.95 9.40 -27.14
CA LYS A 10 -12.55 8.40 -28.13
C LYS A 10 -12.66 6.96 -27.59
N MET A 11 -12.19 6.70 -26.37
CA MET A 11 -12.18 5.35 -25.78
C MET A 11 -13.52 4.97 -25.13
N PHE A 12 -14.27 5.96 -24.62
CA PHE A 12 -15.52 5.77 -23.89
C PHE A 12 -16.57 6.80 -24.35
N PRO A 13 -17.16 6.62 -25.55
CA PRO A 13 -18.06 7.60 -26.17
C PRO A 13 -19.34 7.87 -25.35
N ASN A 14 -19.80 6.90 -24.55
CA ASN A 14 -21.00 7.02 -23.71
C ASN A 14 -20.72 7.59 -22.31
N SER A 15 -19.52 8.13 -22.07
CA SER A 15 -19.12 8.63 -20.76
C SER A 15 -19.49 10.11 -20.56
N THR A 16 -20.17 10.42 -19.46
CA THR A 16 -20.44 11.81 -19.05
C THR A 16 -19.23 12.48 -18.39
N SER A 17 -18.42 11.76 -17.60
CA SER A 17 -17.23 12.31 -16.94
C SER A 17 -16.15 11.24 -16.66
N ILE A 18 -14.90 11.66 -16.44
CA ILE A 18 -13.82 10.73 -16.02
C ILE A 18 -14.15 10.10 -14.67
N ALA A 19 -14.75 10.86 -13.74
CA ALA A 19 -15.16 10.37 -12.43
C ALA A 19 -16.18 9.22 -12.56
N ALA A 20 -17.15 9.34 -13.48
CA ALA A 20 -18.13 8.28 -13.76
C ALA A 20 -17.51 7.00 -14.36
N LEU A 21 -16.27 7.08 -14.85
CA LEU A 21 -15.53 5.95 -15.41
C LEU A 21 -14.44 5.39 -14.50
N ALA A 22 -14.23 5.93 -13.29
CA ALA A 22 -13.04 5.63 -12.47
C ALA A 22 -12.73 4.11 -12.38
N ALA A 23 -13.72 3.27 -12.07
CA ALA A 23 -13.54 1.82 -11.98
C ALA A 23 -13.34 1.10 -13.33
N LYS A 24 -13.83 1.66 -14.44
CA LYS A 24 -13.63 1.12 -15.80
C LYS A 24 -12.26 1.51 -16.34
N LEU A 25 -11.81 2.74 -16.07
CA LEU A 25 -10.50 3.23 -16.45
C LEU A 25 -9.39 2.47 -15.74
N VAL A 26 -9.52 2.27 -14.42
CA VAL A 26 -8.56 1.46 -13.65
C VAL A 26 -8.46 0.05 -14.23
N ARG A 27 -9.59 -0.61 -14.49
CA ARG A 27 -9.59 -1.94 -15.14
C ARG A 27 -8.96 -1.94 -16.53
N ALA A 28 -9.17 -0.89 -17.32
CA ALA A 28 -8.59 -0.80 -18.65
C ALA A 28 -7.06 -0.68 -18.65
N ILE A 29 -6.46 -0.18 -17.56
CA ILE A 29 -5.01 -0.02 -17.42
C ILE A 29 -4.38 -1.06 -16.49
N GLU A 30 -5.15 -1.97 -15.91
CA GLU A 30 -4.71 -2.84 -14.81
C GLU A 30 -3.52 -3.73 -15.17
N THR A 31 -3.39 -4.11 -16.44
CA THR A 31 -2.28 -4.92 -16.97
C THR A 31 -1.12 -4.08 -17.53
N SER A 32 -1.15 -2.75 -17.40
CA SER A 32 -0.09 -1.87 -17.89
C SER A 32 1.07 -1.80 -16.90
N GLU A 33 2.30 -1.66 -17.40
CA GLU A 33 3.50 -1.44 -16.57
C GLU A 33 3.35 -0.22 -15.65
N PHE A 34 2.69 0.84 -16.14
CA PHE A 34 2.41 2.03 -15.33
C PHE A 34 1.55 1.69 -14.11
N PHE A 35 0.47 0.93 -14.31
CA PHE A 35 -0.40 0.55 -13.20
C PHE A 35 0.31 -0.40 -12.23
N GLU A 36 1.08 -1.34 -12.74
CA GLU A 36 1.91 -2.23 -11.92
C GLU A 36 2.89 -1.44 -11.05
N LEU A 37 3.60 -0.48 -11.65
CA LEU A 37 4.54 0.39 -10.95
C LEU A 37 3.84 1.18 -9.84
N LEU A 38 2.73 1.82 -10.18
CA LEU A 38 1.93 2.61 -9.24
C LEU A 38 1.40 1.75 -8.08
N ARG A 39 0.81 0.60 -8.39
CA ARG A 39 0.28 -0.35 -7.40
C ARG A 39 1.39 -0.82 -6.47
N THR A 40 2.54 -1.21 -7.02
CA THR A 40 3.68 -1.70 -6.24
C THR A 40 4.17 -0.63 -5.28
N HIS A 41 4.41 0.59 -5.75
CA HIS A 41 4.86 1.69 -4.90
C HIS A 41 3.82 2.09 -3.84
N THR A 42 2.53 1.99 -4.16
CA THR A 42 1.45 2.21 -3.19
C THR A 42 1.50 1.19 -2.07
N VAL A 43 1.66 -0.10 -2.39
CA VAL A 43 1.79 -1.17 -1.39
C VAL A 43 3.04 -0.97 -0.53
N LEU A 44 4.17 -0.66 -1.16
CA LEU A 44 5.42 -0.37 -0.45
C LEU A 44 5.29 0.81 0.51
N GLY A 45 4.65 1.91 0.09
CA GLY A 45 4.40 3.07 0.96
C GLY A 45 3.37 2.77 2.06
N PHE A 46 2.39 1.92 1.79
CA PHE A 46 1.35 1.56 2.76
C PHE A 46 1.88 0.62 3.85
N LEU A 47 2.76 -0.33 3.51
CA LEU A 47 3.29 -1.33 4.43
C LEU A 47 4.72 -1.02 4.93
N GLY A 48 5.37 0.02 4.41
CA GLY A 48 6.71 0.43 4.80
C GLY A 48 6.78 1.03 6.21
N LEU A 49 8.00 1.32 6.66
CA LEU A 49 8.22 2.04 7.92
C LEU A 49 7.59 3.44 7.87
N PRO A 50 6.88 3.87 8.93
CA PRO A 50 6.32 5.22 9.00
C PRO A 50 7.37 6.34 8.82
N SER A 51 8.63 6.08 9.19
CA SER A 51 9.75 7.02 9.05
C SER A 51 10.08 7.37 7.60
N TYR A 52 9.65 6.58 6.61
CA TYR A 52 9.82 6.86 5.19
C TYR A 52 8.69 7.75 4.61
N GLY A 53 7.79 8.26 5.44
CA GLY A 53 6.72 9.19 5.06
C GLY A 53 5.40 8.52 4.65
N GLY A 54 5.39 7.19 4.53
CA GLY A 54 4.19 6.36 4.34
C GLY A 54 3.58 5.86 5.66
N ASN A 55 2.74 4.82 5.57
CA ASN A 55 2.18 4.04 6.69
C ASN A 55 1.88 4.85 7.98
N ARG A 56 1.22 6.01 7.84
CA ARG A 56 1.02 6.95 8.95
C ARG A 56 0.28 6.26 10.09
N ASN A 57 0.77 6.45 11.32
CA ASN A 57 0.22 5.82 12.51
C ASN A 57 0.15 4.29 12.43
N GLN A 58 1.04 3.68 11.63
CA GLN A 58 1.11 2.24 11.39
C GLN A 58 -0.20 1.67 10.81
N ALA A 59 -0.95 2.47 10.02
CA ALA A 59 -2.26 2.08 9.51
C ALA A 59 -2.22 0.79 8.66
N GLY A 60 -1.22 0.64 7.80
CA GLY A 60 -1.07 -0.56 6.97
C GLY A 60 -0.68 -1.79 7.79
N TRP A 61 0.15 -1.61 8.81
CA TRP A 61 0.48 -2.69 9.75
C TRP A 61 -0.73 -3.16 10.54
N LYS A 62 -1.49 -2.24 11.11
CA LYS A 62 -2.75 -2.55 11.80
C LYS A 62 -3.74 -3.26 10.90
N TYR A 63 -3.82 -2.88 9.63
CA TYR A 63 -4.70 -3.51 8.65
C TYR A 63 -4.37 -5.00 8.41
N ILE A 64 -3.07 -5.34 8.38
CA ILE A 64 -2.64 -6.74 8.19
C ILE A 64 -2.41 -7.50 9.51
N GLY A 65 -2.68 -6.87 10.66
CA GLY A 65 -2.41 -7.46 11.97
C GLY A 65 -0.93 -7.56 12.33
N PHE A 66 -0.06 -6.77 11.70
CA PHE A 66 1.34 -6.67 12.07
C PHE A 66 1.50 -5.82 13.32
N GLU A 67 2.28 -6.33 14.26
CA GLU A 67 2.55 -5.67 15.53
C GLU A 67 4.03 -5.33 15.60
N ASP A 68 4.32 -4.04 15.72
CA ASP A 68 5.68 -3.51 15.84
C ASP A 68 6.19 -3.73 17.26
N ARG A 69 6.52 -4.99 17.57
CA ARG A 69 7.11 -5.39 18.84
C ARG A 69 8.56 -5.76 18.58
N MET A 70 9.47 -5.13 19.32
CA MET A 70 10.91 -5.44 19.26
C MET A 70 11.25 -6.78 19.93
N ALA A 71 10.30 -7.38 20.67
CA ALA A 71 10.45 -8.68 21.31
C ALA A 71 9.09 -9.38 21.46
N PHE A 72 9.10 -10.70 21.39
CA PHE A 72 7.98 -11.59 21.60
C PHE A 72 8.21 -12.50 22.82
N GLU A 73 7.13 -13.02 23.39
CA GLU A 73 7.19 -14.08 24.40
C GLU A 73 7.08 -15.47 23.73
N PRO A 74 7.44 -16.56 24.43
CA PRO A 74 7.20 -17.91 23.93
C PRO A 74 5.74 -18.10 23.50
N PRO A 75 5.48 -18.79 22.37
CA PRO A 75 6.41 -19.62 21.59
C PRO A 75 7.18 -18.88 20.47
N PHE A 76 6.98 -17.57 20.27
CA PHE A 76 7.54 -16.85 19.11
C PHE A 76 8.86 -16.12 19.40
N GLY A 77 9.14 -15.78 20.67
CA GLY A 77 10.36 -15.07 21.07
C GLY A 77 11.44 -15.96 21.71
N TYR A 78 11.69 -17.14 21.11
CA TYR A 78 12.78 -18.03 21.56
C TYR A 78 14.14 -17.31 21.50
N TYR A 79 14.38 -16.52 20.45
CA TYR A 79 15.62 -15.76 20.28
C TYR A 79 15.68 -14.50 21.17
N ASP A 80 14.55 -13.86 21.44
CA ASP A 80 14.46 -12.68 22.31
C ASP A 80 14.69 -13.02 23.80
N ALA A 81 14.69 -14.31 24.15
CA ALA A 81 14.87 -14.77 25.53
C ALA A 81 16.26 -14.46 26.10
N GLU A 82 17.29 -14.39 25.27
CA GLU A 82 18.65 -14.08 25.71
C GLU A 82 18.82 -12.59 26.02
N ASP A 83 18.24 -11.70 25.19
CA ASP A 83 18.25 -10.25 25.43
C ASP A 83 17.51 -9.90 26.73
N ARG A 84 16.37 -10.56 27.02
CA ARG A 84 15.65 -10.39 28.29
C ARG A 84 16.46 -10.78 29.53
N LYS A 85 17.38 -11.76 29.43
CA LYS A 85 18.24 -12.14 30.56
C LYS A 85 19.30 -11.07 30.85
N ALA A 86 19.80 -10.40 29.81
CA ALA A 86 20.78 -9.34 29.93
C ALA A 86 20.19 -8.05 30.55
N GLU A 87 18.91 -7.74 30.26
CA GLU A 87 18.21 -6.57 30.82
C GLU A 87 17.88 -6.68 32.32
N LYS A 88 17.83 -7.90 32.87
CA LYS A 88 17.45 -8.15 34.28
C LYS A 88 18.62 -8.11 35.26
N LYS A 89 19.80 -7.64 34.84
CA LYS A 89 21.03 -7.63 35.63
C LYS A 89 21.52 -6.21 35.87
#